data_AF-A0A962AV66-F1
#
_entry.id   AF-A0A962AV66-F1
#
_cell.length_a   1.000
_cell.length_b   1.000
_cell.length_c   1.000
_cell.angle_alpha   90.00
_cell.angle_beta   90.00
_cell.angle_gamma   90.00
#
_symmetry.space_group_name_H-M   'P 1'
#
loop_
_entity.id
_entity.type
_entity.pdbx_description
1 polymer ?
#
loop_
_entity_poly.entity_id
_entity_poly.type
_entity_poly.pdbx_seq_one_letter_code
_entity_poly.pdbx_strand_id
1 'polypeptide(L)'
;GIVEDGFDPVMCQEMAVDHAITNPLLLMFPDAKWPVSIVPVAINSIQHPLPGPKRCFDLGRAVGKAIEAWPEDKKVLLIGSGGLSHQLDGSRAGFINKAFDTECLEAMVTGVEPLTKYSALDVVEKAGAQGVELMCWIAARAAMQGEVKELHRTYHIPISNTASAVQLLSHTRAAETAKAA
;
A
#
# COMPACT_ATOMS: atom_id res chain seq x y z
N GLY A 1 -19.80 1.11 4.79
CA GLY A 1 -18.57 0.31 4.72
C GLY A 1 -18.17 0.14 3.26
N ILE A 2 -17.21 -0.73 2.96
CA ILE A 2 -16.72 -0.90 1.57
C ILE A 2 -17.74 -1.63 0.66
N VAL A 3 -18.66 -2.41 1.24
CA VAL A 3 -19.72 -3.11 0.51
C VAL A 3 -20.68 -2.11 -0.14
N GLU A 4 -21.08 -1.09 0.61
CA GLU A 4 -21.94 0.00 0.12
C GLU A 4 -21.25 0.87 -0.94
N ASP A 5 -19.91 0.85 -1.01
CA ASP A 5 -19.10 1.48 -2.04
C ASP A 5 -18.83 0.54 -3.26
N GLY A 6 -19.49 -0.63 -3.33
CA GLY A 6 -19.42 -1.54 -4.50
C GLY A 6 -18.21 -2.48 -4.51
N PHE A 7 -17.71 -2.87 -3.34
CA PHE A 7 -16.69 -3.91 -3.19
C PHE A 7 -17.29 -5.21 -2.65
N ASP A 8 -16.75 -6.33 -3.14
CA ASP A 8 -17.12 -7.68 -2.74
C ASP A 8 -15.98 -8.30 -1.89
N PRO A 9 -15.82 -7.91 -0.61
CA PRO A 9 -14.77 -8.45 0.23
C PRO A 9 -15.05 -9.90 0.61
N VAL A 10 -13.98 -10.68 0.76
CA VAL A 10 -14.04 -11.96 1.47
C VAL A 10 -13.81 -11.69 2.95
N MET A 11 -14.76 -12.09 3.79
CA MET A 11 -14.60 -12.01 5.25
C MET A 11 -13.82 -13.22 5.75
N CYS A 12 -12.75 -12.97 6.49
CA CYS A 12 -11.92 -13.99 7.12
C CYS A 12 -11.80 -13.68 8.61
N GLN A 13 -12.26 -14.59 9.46
CA GLN A 13 -12.21 -14.42 10.92
C GLN A 13 -10.98 -15.05 11.57
N GLU A 14 -10.37 -16.02 10.88
CA GLU A 14 -9.18 -16.71 11.34
C GLU A 14 -8.28 -17.02 10.15
N MET A 15 -7.06 -16.50 10.18
CA MET A 15 -6.00 -16.82 9.24
C MET A 15 -4.65 -16.68 9.92
N ALA A 16 -3.68 -17.48 9.47
CA ALA A 16 -2.29 -17.18 9.74
C ALA A 16 -1.89 -15.92 8.96
N VAL A 17 -1.15 -15.02 9.61
CA VAL A 17 -0.53 -13.86 8.96
C VAL A 17 0.93 -14.19 8.66
N ASP A 18 1.41 -13.81 7.49
CA ASP A 18 2.76 -14.13 7.02
C ASP A 18 3.73 -12.95 7.14
N HIS A 19 4.86 -13.07 6.45
CA HIS A 19 5.93 -12.08 6.42
C HIS A 19 5.48 -10.71 5.90
N ALA A 20 4.44 -10.61 5.06
CA ALA A 20 3.97 -9.33 4.55
C ALA A 20 3.42 -8.43 5.66
N ILE A 21 2.83 -9.02 6.71
CA ILE A 21 2.30 -8.30 7.88
C ILE A 21 3.32 -8.27 9.01
N THR A 22 3.97 -9.41 9.28
CA THR A 22 4.85 -9.55 10.44
C THR A 22 6.17 -8.79 10.30
N ASN A 23 6.78 -8.72 9.10
CA ASN A 23 8.04 -8.01 8.91
C ASN A 23 7.94 -6.50 9.21
N PRO A 24 6.95 -5.74 8.69
CA PRO A 24 6.78 -4.34 9.06
C PRO A 24 6.61 -4.12 10.57
N LEU A 25 5.87 -5.01 11.24
CA LEU A 25 5.67 -4.93 12.69
C LEU A 25 6.93 -5.20 13.48
N LEU A 26 7.74 -6.18 13.07
CA LEU A 26 9.03 -6.47 13.70
C LEU A 26 10.05 -5.34 13.48
N LEU A 27 9.98 -4.62 12.35
CA LEU A 27 10.80 -3.44 12.13
C LEU A 27 10.41 -2.27 13.04
N MET A 28 9.12 -2.08 13.32
CA MET A 28 8.61 -1.04 14.22
C MET A 28 8.74 -1.40 15.70
N PHE A 29 8.56 -2.68 16.03
CA PHE A 29 8.55 -3.23 17.39
C PHE A 29 9.46 -4.48 17.45
N PRO A 30 10.79 -4.28 17.55
CA PRO A 30 11.77 -5.38 17.43
C PRO A 30 11.71 -6.43 18.54
N ASP A 31 11.05 -6.14 19.67
CA ASP A 31 10.84 -7.08 20.78
C ASP A 31 9.60 -7.98 20.59
N ALA A 32 8.93 -7.88 19.43
CA ALA A 32 7.70 -8.58 19.09
C ALA A 32 6.52 -8.31 20.06
N LYS A 33 6.57 -7.22 20.83
CA LYS A 33 5.45 -6.76 21.66
C LYS A 33 4.73 -5.64 20.94
N TRP A 34 3.63 -5.97 20.26
CA TRP A 34 2.89 -5.02 19.44
C TRP A 34 1.80 -4.33 20.27
N PRO A 35 1.90 -3.02 20.54
CA PRO A 35 0.92 -2.28 21.34
C PRO A 35 -0.29 -1.81 20.50
N VAL A 36 -0.58 -2.50 19.39
CA VAL A 36 -1.58 -2.09 18.39
C VAL A 36 -2.49 -3.25 18.03
N SER A 37 -3.76 -2.94 17.75
CA SER A 37 -4.68 -3.88 17.10
C SER A 37 -4.50 -3.81 15.58
N ILE A 38 -4.55 -4.95 14.91
CA ILE A 38 -4.30 -5.07 13.46
C ILE A 38 -5.57 -5.56 12.78
N VAL A 39 -5.91 -4.93 11.65
CA VAL A 39 -6.95 -5.40 10.73
C VAL A 39 -6.28 -5.74 9.40
N PRO A 40 -6.02 -7.02 9.11
CA PRO A 40 -5.42 -7.44 7.84
C PRO A 40 -6.36 -7.15 6.66
N VAL A 41 -5.83 -6.50 5.62
CA VAL A 41 -6.51 -6.38 4.31
C VAL A 41 -5.61 -7.00 3.26
N ALA A 42 -5.93 -8.24 2.87
CA ALA A 42 -5.17 -8.97 1.87
C ALA A 42 -5.63 -8.56 0.45
N ILE A 43 -4.67 -8.15 -0.39
CA ILE A 43 -4.89 -7.90 -1.82
C ILE A 43 -4.15 -8.98 -2.59
N ASN A 44 -4.86 -9.71 -3.47
CA ASN A 44 -4.25 -10.75 -4.29
C ASN A 44 -3.20 -10.15 -5.25
N SER A 45 -1.95 -10.51 -5.03
CA SER A 45 -0.79 -10.14 -5.86
C SER A 45 -0.17 -11.35 -6.58
N ILE A 46 -0.78 -12.54 -6.47
CA ILE A 46 -0.18 -13.80 -6.89
C ILE A 46 -0.93 -14.41 -8.08
N GLN A 47 -2.23 -14.65 -7.93
CA GLN A 47 -2.99 -15.43 -8.91
C GLN A 47 -3.69 -14.50 -9.91
N HIS A 48 -3.44 -14.68 -11.20
CA HIS A 48 -4.18 -13.94 -12.22
C HIS A 48 -5.68 -14.37 -12.27
N PRO A 49 -6.62 -13.45 -12.55
CA PRO A 49 -6.40 -12.03 -12.85
C PRO A 49 -6.06 -11.18 -11.61
N LEU A 50 -5.06 -10.31 -11.75
CA LEU A 50 -4.63 -9.39 -10.70
C LEU A 50 -5.51 -8.13 -10.67
N PRO A 51 -5.80 -7.54 -9.50
CA PRO A 51 -6.45 -6.25 -9.42
C PRO A 51 -5.54 -5.16 -10.01
N GLY A 52 -6.12 -4.28 -10.82
CA GLY A 52 -5.39 -3.15 -11.38
C GLY A 52 -5.19 -2.00 -10.36
N PRO A 53 -4.23 -1.10 -10.62
CA PRO A 53 -4.02 0.13 -9.87
C PRO A 53 -5.31 0.93 -9.57
N LYS A 54 -6.18 1.10 -10.58
CA LYS A 54 -7.47 1.79 -10.39
C LYS A 54 -8.36 1.12 -9.33
N ARG A 55 -8.49 -0.21 -9.36
CA ARG A 55 -9.33 -0.95 -8.38
C ARG A 55 -8.77 -0.81 -6.97
N CYS A 56 -7.45 -0.83 -6.82
CA CYS A 56 -6.79 -0.67 -5.52
C CYS A 56 -6.88 0.77 -5.01
N PHE A 57 -6.78 1.76 -5.89
CA PHE A 57 -7.06 3.16 -5.57
C PHE A 57 -8.49 3.34 -5.06
N ASP A 58 -9.48 2.85 -5.81
CA ASP A 58 -10.89 2.95 -5.43
C ASP A 58 -11.16 2.21 -4.09
N LEU A 59 -10.51 1.06 -3.86
CA LEU A 59 -10.60 0.32 -2.59
C LEU A 59 -10.06 1.17 -1.44
N GLY A 60 -8.87 1.76 -1.62
CA GLY A 60 -8.26 2.64 -0.64
C GLY A 60 -9.17 3.81 -0.28
N ARG A 61 -9.77 4.47 -1.28
CA ARG A 61 -10.77 5.54 -1.06
C ARG A 61 -11.94 5.05 -0.20
N ALA A 62 -12.50 3.87 -0.49
CA ALA A 62 -13.60 3.29 0.27
C ALA A 62 -13.19 2.96 1.73
N VAL A 63 -12.00 2.39 1.92
CA VAL A 63 -11.43 2.12 3.26
C VAL A 63 -11.22 3.41 4.03
N GLY A 64 -10.66 4.46 3.40
CA GLY A 64 -10.48 5.77 4.03
C GLY A 64 -11.80 6.37 4.51
N LYS A 65 -12.85 6.33 3.68
CA LYS A 65 -14.21 6.76 4.09
C LYS A 65 -14.73 5.95 5.28
N ALA A 66 -14.52 4.63 5.28
CA ALA A 66 -14.96 3.77 6.38
C ALA A 66 -14.24 4.09 7.69
N ILE A 67 -12.93 4.41 7.63
CA ILE A 67 -12.15 4.84 8.79
C ILE A 67 -12.65 6.18 9.33
N GLU A 68 -12.88 7.17 8.47
CA GLU A 68 -13.37 8.50 8.88
C GLU A 68 -14.81 8.46 9.43
N ALA A 69 -15.63 7.50 8.99
CA ALA A 69 -16.98 7.29 9.50
C ALA A 69 -17.03 6.52 10.83
N TRP A 70 -15.90 6.02 11.33
CA TRP A 70 -15.85 5.28 12.59
C TRP A 70 -16.13 6.23 13.77
N PRO A 71 -17.18 6.02 14.59
CA PRO A 71 -17.57 6.94 15.66
C PRO A 71 -16.53 7.19 16.77
N GLU A 72 -15.55 6.31 16.94
CA GLU A 72 -14.52 6.47 17.97
C GLU A 72 -13.34 7.30 17.47
N ASP A 73 -12.87 8.24 18.29
CA ASP A 73 -11.64 8.99 17.98
C ASP A 73 -10.40 8.12 18.24
N LYS A 74 -10.07 7.27 17.27
CA LYS A 74 -8.86 6.43 17.26
C LYS A 74 -7.81 7.00 16.31
N LYS A 75 -6.55 6.79 16.65
CA LYS A 75 -5.43 6.95 15.71
C LYS A 75 -5.30 5.66 14.91
N VAL A 76 -5.32 5.77 13.59
CA VAL A 76 -5.20 4.63 12.66
C VAL A 76 -3.92 4.79 11.86
N LEU A 77 -3.11 3.73 11.81
CA LEU A 77 -1.93 3.63 10.95
C LEU A 77 -2.29 2.79 9.72
N LEU A 78 -2.02 3.32 8.54
CA LEU A 78 -2.16 2.62 7.26
C LEU A 78 -0.79 2.10 6.83
N ILE A 79 -0.70 0.82 6.48
CA ILE A 79 0.53 0.18 6.00
C ILE A 79 0.24 -0.46 4.65
N GLY A 80 0.90 0.01 3.60
CA GLY A 80 1.02 -0.70 2.33
C GLY A 80 2.36 -1.42 2.29
N SER A 81 2.35 -2.75 2.36
CA SER A 81 3.56 -3.58 2.41
C SER A 81 3.81 -4.30 1.08
N GLY A 82 5.08 -4.64 0.86
CA GLY A 82 5.59 -5.29 -0.36
C GLY A 82 6.32 -4.32 -1.29
N GLY A 83 6.76 -4.80 -2.43
CA GLY A 83 7.48 -4.05 -3.45
C GLY A 83 8.98 -3.90 -3.15
N LEU A 84 9.68 -3.04 -3.88
CA LEU A 84 9.23 -2.28 -5.06
C LEU A 84 9.50 -3.11 -6.33
N SER A 85 10.24 -2.60 -7.31
CA SER A 85 10.53 -3.41 -8.50
C SER A 85 11.39 -4.63 -8.15
N HIS A 86 10.89 -5.81 -8.55
CA HIS A 86 11.57 -7.08 -8.45
C HIS A 86 10.89 -8.16 -9.31
N GLN A 87 11.70 -9.13 -9.74
CA GLN A 87 11.22 -10.36 -10.33
C GLN A 87 12.01 -11.54 -9.75
N LEU A 88 11.31 -12.52 -9.18
CA LEU A 88 11.93 -13.61 -8.42
C LEU A 88 12.19 -14.87 -9.26
N ASP A 89 11.54 -15.00 -10.42
CA ASP A 89 11.55 -16.22 -11.22
C ASP A 89 11.65 -15.97 -12.74
N GLY A 90 11.85 -17.06 -13.47
CA GLY A 90 12.00 -17.07 -14.91
C GLY A 90 13.31 -16.46 -15.40
N SER A 91 13.41 -16.27 -16.71
CA SER A 91 14.61 -15.72 -17.36
C SER A 91 14.87 -14.24 -17.06
N ARG A 92 13.89 -13.54 -16.47
CA ARG A 92 13.97 -12.13 -16.09
C ARG A 92 14.12 -11.94 -14.56
N ALA A 93 14.42 -13.01 -13.82
CA ALA A 93 14.72 -12.93 -12.39
C ALA A 93 15.86 -11.93 -12.10
N GLY A 94 15.75 -11.17 -11.01
CA GLY A 94 16.67 -10.08 -10.65
C GLY A 94 16.38 -8.75 -11.35
N PHE A 95 15.30 -8.64 -12.12
CA PHE A 95 14.89 -7.38 -12.74
C PHE A 95 14.54 -6.32 -11.70
N ILE A 96 15.11 -5.12 -11.86
CA ILE A 96 14.86 -3.93 -11.05
C ILE A 96 14.70 -2.73 -11.98
N ASN A 97 13.77 -1.84 -11.66
CA ASN A 97 13.49 -0.61 -12.39
C ASN A 97 13.42 0.60 -11.45
N LYS A 98 14.60 1.15 -11.14
CA LYS A 98 14.74 2.33 -10.27
C LYS A 98 13.94 3.54 -10.73
N ALA A 99 13.83 3.77 -12.04
CA ALA A 99 13.11 4.91 -12.57
C ALA A 99 11.61 4.83 -12.22
N PHE A 100 11.01 3.66 -12.43
CA PHE A 100 9.61 3.43 -12.09
C PHE A 100 9.37 3.43 -10.57
N ASP A 101 10.29 2.86 -9.78
CA ASP A 101 10.21 2.92 -8.33
C ASP A 101 10.20 4.37 -7.80
N THR A 102 11.05 5.22 -8.38
CA THR A 102 11.16 6.63 -7.98
C THR A 102 9.89 7.40 -8.35
N GLU A 103 9.35 7.17 -9.55
CA GLU A 103 8.05 7.70 -9.99
C GLU A 103 6.93 7.30 -9.01
N CYS A 104 6.89 6.02 -8.60
CA CYS A 104 5.88 5.53 -7.66
C CYS A 104 6.02 6.16 -6.27
N LEU A 105 7.25 6.25 -5.73
CA LEU A 105 7.51 6.88 -4.43
C LEU A 105 7.19 8.38 -4.43
N GLU A 106 7.41 9.08 -5.54
CA GLU A 106 6.98 10.47 -5.71
C GLU A 106 5.45 10.60 -5.74
N ALA A 107 4.77 9.70 -6.48
CA ALA A 107 3.30 9.67 -6.52
C ALA A 107 2.66 9.43 -5.13
N MET A 108 3.34 8.70 -4.23
CA MET A 108 2.85 8.56 -2.84
C MET A 108 2.77 9.91 -2.11
N VAL A 109 3.56 10.91 -2.52
CA VAL A 109 3.52 12.26 -1.94
C VAL A 109 2.54 13.14 -2.72
N THR A 110 2.66 13.17 -4.05
CA THR A 110 1.97 14.13 -4.91
C THR A 110 0.55 13.71 -5.31
N GLY A 111 0.18 12.45 -5.13
CA GLY A 111 -1.09 11.86 -5.55
C GLY A 111 -0.86 10.64 -6.43
N VAL A 112 -1.59 9.56 -6.16
CA VAL A 112 -1.44 8.25 -6.83
C VAL A 112 -2.40 8.07 -8.02
N GLU A 113 -3.27 9.04 -8.27
CA GLU A 113 -4.19 9.10 -9.41
C GLU A 113 -3.47 8.86 -10.76
N PRO A 114 -2.27 9.43 -11.03
CA PRO A 114 -1.58 9.16 -12.29
C PRO A 114 -1.19 7.69 -12.47
N LEU A 115 -1.06 6.91 -11.40
CA LEU A 115 -0.75 5.48 -11.48
C LEU A 115 -1.99 4.65 -11.89
N THR A 116 -3.21 5.19 -11.77
CA THR A 116 -4.43 4.46 -12.14
C THR A 116 -4.60 4.27 -13.64
N LYS A 117 -3.77 4.93 -14.46
CA LYS A 117 -3.73 4.75 -15.91
C LYS A 117 -3.10 3.41 -16.33
N TYR A 118 -2.31 2.80 -15.45
CA TYR A 118 -1.67 1.51 -15.70
C TYR A 118 -2.65 0.37 -15.47
N SER A 119 -2.57 -0.66 -16.32
CA SER A 119 -3.12 -1.98 -16.06
C SER A 119 -2.23 -2.77 -15.09
N ALA A 120 -2.72 -3.88 -14.55
CA ALA A 120 -1.89 -4.78 -13.74
C ALA A 120 -0.71 -5.34 -14.56
N LEU A 121 -0.90 -5.57 -15.86
CA LEU A 121 0.15 -6.05 -16.76
C LEU A 121 1.20 -4.97 -17.02
N ASP A 122 0.82 -3.70 -17.16
CA ASP A 122 1.78 -2.61 -17.28
C ASP A 122 2.69 -2.52 -16.04
N VAL A 123 2.13 -2.78 -14.85
CA VAL A 123 2.90 -2.86 -13.61
C VAL A 123 3.85 -4.06 -13.62
N VAL A 124 3.40 -5.24 -14.05
CA VAL A 124 4.28 -6.42 -14.23
C VAL A 124 5.46 -6.11 -15.16
N GLU A 125 5.20 -5.47 -16.29
CA GLU A 125 6.24 -5.11 -17.26
C GLU A 125 7.24 -4.11 -16.66
N LYS A 126 6.74 -3.08 -15.97
CA LYS A 126 7.54 -1.97 -15.43
C LYS A 126 8.28 -2.32 -14.14
N ALA A 127 7.68 -3.11 -13.26
CA ALA A 127 8.20 -3.40 -11.93
C ALA A 127 8.67 -4.85 -11.75
N GLY A 128 8.43 -5.74 -12.73
CA GLY A 128 8.65 -7.17 -12.57
C GLY A 128 7.42 -7.90 -12.02
N ALA A 129 7.39 -9.23 -12.16
CA ALA A 129 6.20 -10.03 -11.87
C ALA A 129 5.69 -9.86 -10.44
N GLN A 130 6.58 -9.78 -9.45
CA GLN A 130 6.23 -9.58 -8.04
C GLN A 130 6.17 -8.09 -7.65
N GLY A 131 6.61 -7.18 -8.52
CA GLY A 131 6.46 -5.72 -8.33
C GLY A 131 5.01 -5.23 -8.30
N VAL A 132 4.03 -6.08 -8.62
CA VAL A 132 2.59 -5.84 -8.46
C VAL A 132 2.14 -5.65 -7.01
N GLU A 133 3.01 -5.90 -6.04
CA GLU A 133 2.79 -5.52 -4.64
C GLU A 133 2.63 -3.98 -4.46
N LEU A 134 3.03 -3.17 -5.45
CA LEU A 134 2.75 -1.73 -5.52
C LEU A 134 1.24 -1.41 -5.32
N MET A 135 0.34 -2.32 -5.69
CA MET A 135 -1.10 -2.19 -5.49
C MET A 135 -1.47 -1.93 -4.02
N CYS A 136 -0.75 -2.54 -3.07
CA CYS A 136 -0.93 -2.33 -1.63
C CYS A 136 -0.58 -0.89 -1.22
N TRP A 137 0.48 -0.33 -1.80
CA TRP A 137 0.89 1.06 -1.55
C TRP A 137 -0.16 2.05 -2.07
N ILE A 138 -0.67 1.80 -3.28
CA ILE A 138 -1.73 2.63 -3.89
C ILE A 138 -2.98 2.61 -3.01
N ALA A 139 -3.42 1.44 -2.53
CA ALA A 139 -4.58 1.33 -1.65
C ALA A 139 -4.37 2.07 -0.31
N ALA A 140 -3.22 1.86 0.35
CA ALA A 140 -2.91 2.52 1.61
C ALA A 140 -2.84 4.05 1.45
N ARG A 141 -2.18 4.53 0.40
CA ARG A 141 -2.08 5.96 0.11
C ARG A 141 -3.43 6.57 -0.26
N ALA A 142 -4.26 5.88 -1.03
CA ALA A 142 -5.58 6.38 -1.40
C ALA A 142 -6.57 6.45 -0.21
N ALA A 143 -6.33 5.66 0.84
CA ALA A 143 -7.09 5.77 2.09
C ALA A 143 -6.73 7.04 2.89
N MET A 144 -5.53 7.60 2.72
CA MET A 144 -5.12 8.88 3.31
C MET A 144 -5.79 10.05 2.59
N GLN A 145 -6.91 10.52 3.13
CA GLN A 145 -7.60 11.73 2.68
C GLN A 145 -6.91 12.99 3.22
N GLY A 146 -6.99 14.09 2.48
CA GLY A 146 -6.42 15.38 2.89
C GLY A 146 -5.01 15.62 2.38
N GLU A 147 -4.34 16.61 2.99
CA GLU A 147 -2.97 16.98 2.64
C GLU A 147 -2.00 15.95 3.21
N VAL A 148 -1.05 15.50 2.38
CA VAL A 148 -0.03 14.53 2.77
C VAL A 148 1.34 15.19 2.77
N LYS A 149 2.11 14.90 3.81
CA LYS A 149 3.49 15.34 3.96
C LYS A 149 4.41 14.14 4.16
N GLU A 150 5.48 14.10 3.39
CA GLU A 150 6.56 13.13 3.60
C GLU A 150 7.41 13.52 4.80
N LEU A 151 7.53 12.59 5.74
CA LEU A 151 8.36 12.74 6.93
C LEU A 151 9.71 12.03 6.76
N HIS A 152 9.71 10.91 6.04
CA HIS A 152 10.90 10.12 5.82
C HIS A 152 10.77 9.28 4.55
N ARG A 153 11.89 9.09 3.86
CA ARG A 153 12.04 8.16 2.75
C ARG A 153 13.42 7.53 2.80
N THR A 154 13.47 6.21 2.67
CA THR A 154 14.66 5.47 2.26
C THR A 154 14.35 4.68 1.01
N TYR A 155 15.36 4.51 0.17
CA TYR A 155 15.29 3.65 -1.01
C TYR A 155 16.66 3.00 -1.19
N HIS A 156 16.69 1.67 -1.30
CA HIS A 156 17.91 0.88 -1.39
C HIS A 156 17.79 -0.18 -2.47
N ILE A 157 18.86 -0.33 -3.26
CA ILE A 157 19.03 -1.42 -4.20
C ILE A 157 20.43 -2.03 -3.99
N PRO A 158 20.55 -3.37 -3.92
CA PRO A 158 19.48 -4.35 -3.75
C PRO A 158 19.34 -4.81 -2.29
N ILE A 159 18.15 -5.26 -1.90
CA ILE A 159 18.00 -6.22 -0.79
C ILE A 159 17.71 -7.58 -1.45
N SER A 160 18.72 -8.44 -1.53
CA SER A 160 18.69 -9.67 -2.35
C SER A 160 18.45 -9.36 -3.85
N ASN A 161 17.27 -9.66 -4.39
CA ASN A 161 16.87 -9.40 -5.78
C ASN A 161 15.78 -8.32 -5.88
N THR A 162 15.57 -7.54 -4.81
CA THR A 162 14.46 -6.60 -4.70
C THR A 162 14.94 -5.18 -4.40
N ALA A 163 14.37 -4.19 -5.10
CA ALA A 163 14.46 -2.80 -4.67
C ALA A 163 13.57 -2.59 -3.44
N SER A 164 14.06 -1.94 -2.39
CA SER A 164 13.31 -1.76 -1.15
C SER A 164 13.20 -0.29 -0.76
N ALA A 165 12.09 0.08 -0.15
CA ALA A 165 11.86 1.41 0.39
C ALA A 165 11.12 1.35 1.72
N VAL A 166 11.40 2.33 2.58
CA VAL A 166 10.52 2.69 3.70
C VAL A 166 10.14 4.15 3.51
N GLN A 167 8.84 4.43 3.44
CA GLN A 167 8.31 5.78 3.30
C GLN A 167 7.31 6.05 4.42
N LEU A 168 7.54 7.13 5.17
CA LEU A 168 6.65 7.57 6.24
C LEU A 168 5.96 8.87 5.83
N LEU A 169 4.64 8.83 5.86
CA LEU A 169 3.77 9.93 5.49
C LEU A 169 2.90 10.31 6.68
N SER A 170 2.74 11.61 6.92
CA SER A 170 1.66 12.15 7.75
C SER A 170 0.57 12.73 6.87
N HIS A 171 -0.67 12.73 7.34
CA HIS A 171 -1.76 13.44 6.66
C HIS A 171 -2.62 14.26 7.62
N THR A 172 -3.24 15.32 7.11
CA THR A 172 -4.28 16.06 7.82
C THR A 172 -5.60 15.31 7.72
N ARG A 173 -6.38 15.26 8.80
CA ARG A 173 -7.74 14.68 8.74
C ARG A 173 -8.66 15.63 7.99
N ALA A 174 -9.57 15.09 7.18
CA ALA A 174 -10.56 15.88 6.45
C ALA A 174 -11.43 16.75 7.40
N ALA A 175 -11.73 16.25 8.60
CA ALA A 175 -12.47 16.98 9.63
C ALA A 175 -11.69 18.16 10.23
N GLU A 176 -10.35 18.12 10.23
CA GLU A 176 -9.50 19.22 10.69
C GLU A 176 -9.39 20.31 9.62
N THR A 177 -9.38 19.94 8.34
CA THR A 177 -9.38 20.87 7.21
C THR A 177 -10.67 21.72 7.17
N ALA A 178 -11.82 21.12 7.50
CA ALA A 178 -13.11 21.83 7.57
C ALA A 178 -13.26 22.78 8.76
N LYS A 179 -12.44 22.64 9.81
CA LYS A 179 -12.40 23.57 10.96
C LYS A 179 -11.38 24.70 10.79
N ALA A 180 -10.44 24.55 9.88
CA ALA A 180 -9.38 25.52 9.60
C ALA A 180 -9.69 26.47 8.42
N ALA A 181 -10.81 26.24 7.72
CA ALA A 181 -11.34 27.07 6.64
C ALA A 181 -12.54 27.91 7.12
#